data_AF-A0AAF0DWV9-F1
#
_entry.id   AF-A0AAF0DWV9-F1
#
_cell.length_a   1.000
_cell.length_b   1.000
_cell.length_c   1.000
_cell.angle_alpha   90.00
_cell.angle_beta   90.00
_cell.angle_gamma   90.00
#
_symmetry.space_group_name_H-M   'P 1'
#
loop_
_entity.id
_entity.type
_entity.pdbx_description
1 polymer ?
#
loop_
_entity_poly.entity_id
_entity_poly.type
_entity_poly.pdbx_seq_one_letter_code
_entity_poly.pdbx_strand_id
1 'polypeptide(L)'
;MPKLRYTNWPQIGMGLSFTWGSMLGWSAVAGACYWPAVLPLYASTTVWGIAYDTIYAHQDKIDDAKTGVGSTAQVFGDEYTKPALVAFSTVWMLLLAYAVNNASPIFPSFTGENGETLSWQQWLDLTLATGHPFFATAWLTTIAHVAWQIRTVNLNNPRDCFSKFASNRTVGVIIFAGLAADYLYQLILTPPKDDPDAKALLRL
;
A
#
# COMPACT_ATOMS: atom_id res chain seq x y z
N MET A 1 -8.26 36.88 12.30
CA MET A 1 -7.56 35.63 11.90
C MET A 1 -8.61 34.69 11.31
N PRO A 2 -8.55 34.28 10.04
CA PRO A 2 -9.55 33.37 9.51
C PRO A 2 -9.30 31.97 10.07
N LYS A 3 -10.07 31.61 11.10
CA LYS A 3 -10.13 30.28 11.70
C LYS A 3 -10.87 29.32 10.75
N LEU A 4 -10.21 28.88 9.69
CA LEU A 4 -10.76 27.89 8.75
C LEU A 4 -10.21 26.48 8.95
N ARG A 5 -9.40 26.25 10.01
CA ARG A 5 -8.75 24.97 10.25
C ARG A 5 -9.10 24.42 11.63
N TYR A 6 -9.68 23.22 11.64
CA TYR A 6 -9.99 22.45 12.85
C TYR A 6 -8.80 21.58 13.32
N THR A 7 -7.79 21.35 12.46
CA THR A 7 -6.61 20.52 12.75
C THR A 7 -5.35 21.04 12.06
N ASN A 8 -4.17 20.74 12.63
CA ASN A 8 -2.85 21.00 12.05
C ASN A 8 -2.36 19.88 11.12
N TRP A 9 -3.24 18.95 10.75
CA TRP A 9 -2.96 17.80 9.90
C TRP A 9 -3.72 17.89 8.57
N PRO A 10 -3.43 18.88 7.71
CA PRO A 10 -4.09 18.99 6.40
C PRO A 10 -3.95 17.72 5.54
N GLN A 11 -2.89 16.94 5.77
CA GLN A 11 -2.58 15.64 5.16
C GLN A 11 -3.77 14.66 5.23
N ILE A 12 -4.54 14.68 6.33
CA ILE A 12 -5.66 13.74 6.51
C ILE A 12 -6.77 14.04 5.50
N GLY A 13 -7.15 15.31 5.35
CA GLY A 13 -8.20 15.70 4.40
C GLY A 13 -7.80 15.39 2.95
N MET A 14 -6.54 15.65 2.62
CA MET A 14 -5.97 15.32 1.30
C MET A 14 -5.97 13.81 1.06
N GLY A 15 -5.42 13.04 2.01
CA GLY A 15 -5.32 11.58 1.92
C GLY A 15 -6.70 10.93 1.79
N LEU A 16 -7.68 11.38 2.58
CA LEU A 16 -9.05 10.89 2.46
C LEU A 16 -9.68 11.27 1.11
N SER A 17 -9.40 12.44 0.54
CA SER A 17 -10.06 12.86 -0.71
C SER A 17 -9.53 12.10 -1.93
N PHE A 18 -8.22 11.90 -2.03
CA PHE A 18 -7.59 11.27 -3.21
C PHE A 18 -7.72 9.75 -3.25
N THR A 19 -8.07 9.10 -2.15
CA THR A 19 -8.04 7.63 -2.02
C THR A 19 -9.36 6.93 -2.33
N TRP A 20 -10.43 7.69 -2.61
CA TRP A 20 -11.74 7.15 -3.01
C TRP A 20 -11.67 6.29 -4.27
N GLY A 21 -10.65 6.47 -5.11
CA GLY A 21 -10.41 5.65 -6.29
C GLY A 21 -10.36 4.14 -6.00
N SER A 22 -9.88 3.74 -4.82
CA SER A 22 -9.87 2.33 -4.40
C SER A 22 -11.28 1.73 -4.27
N MET A 23 -12.22 2.50 -3.72
CA MET A 23 -13.62 2.08 -3.56
C MET A 23 -14.36 2.07 -4.91
N LEU A 24 -14.17 3.13 -5.71
CA LEU A 24 -14.79 3.25 -7.02
C LEU A 24 -14.28 2.18 -7.99
N GLY A 25 -12.98 1.91 -7.99
CA GLY A 25 -12.38 0.86 -8.82
C GLY A 25 -12.93 -0.51 -8.47
N TRP A 26 -13.06 -0.81 -7.17
CA TRP A 26 -13.63 -2.09 -6.73
C TRP A 26 -15.11 -2.22 -7.11
N SER A 27 -15.94 -1.23 -6.78
CA SER A 27 -17.38 -1.30 -7.04
C SER A 27 -17.71 -1.33 -8.53
N ALA A 28 -16.91 -0.67 -9.38
CA ALA A 28 -17.08 -0.70 -10.82
C ALA A 28 -16.90 -2.10 -11.43
N VAL A 29 -16.05 -2.94 -10.84
CA VAL A 29 -15.77 -4.31 -11.33
C VAL A 29 -16.65 -5.34 -10.64
N ALA A 30 -16.78 -5.26 -9.30
CA ALA A 30 -17.48 -6.26 -8.49
C ALA A 30 -18.97 -5.96 -8.26
N GLY A 31 -19.48 -4.80 -8.68
CA GLY A 31 -20.86 -4.35 -8.46
C GLY A 31 -21.17 -3.89 -7.02
N ALA A 32 -20.32 -4.25 -6.04
CA ALA A 32 -20.40 -3.80 -4.66
C ALA A 32 -19.02 -3.82 -3.98
N CYS A 33 -18.84 -3.06 -2.90
CA CYS A 33 -17.61 -3.09 -2.12
C CYS A 33 -17.59 -4.29 -1.16
N TYR A 34 -16.56 -5.14 -1.27
CA TYR A 34 -16.24 -6.11 -0.23
C TYR A 34 -15.46 -5.41 0.89
N TRP A 35 -16.19 -4.87 1.87
CA TRP A 35 -15.63 -4.01 2.91
C TRP A 35 -14.42 -4.57 3.67
N PRO A 36 -14.31 -5.89 3.97
CA PRO A 36 -13.12 -6.45 4.62
C PRO A 36 -11.81 -6.27 3.83
N ALA A 37 -11.86 -6.16 2.50
CA ALA A 37 -10.68 -5.85 1.68
C ALA A 37 -10.60 -4.35 1.33
N VAL A 38 -11.75 -3.73 1.01
CA VAL A 38 -11.81 -2.34 0.53
C VAL A 38 -11.47 -1.32 1.63
N LEU A 39 -11.94 -1.50 2.86
CA LEU A 39 -11.64 -0.55 3.95
C LEU A 39 -10.16 -0.53 4.31
N PRO A 40 -9.48 -1.67 4.50
CA PRO A 40 -8.03 -1.67 4.71
C PRO A 40 -7.25 -1.11 3.51
N LEU A 41 -7.69 -1.35 2.27
CA LEU A 41 -7.06 -0.76 1.08
C LEU A 41 -7.18 0.76 1.05
N TYR A 42 -8.36 1.27 1.37
CA TYR A 42 -8.61 2.71 1.47
C TYR A 42 -7.78 3.35 2.60
N ALA A 43 -7.76 2.73 3.78
CA ALA A 43 -6.96 3.19 4.91
C ALA A 43 -5.46 3.13 4.60
N SER A 44 -5.00 2.05 3.96
CA SER A 44 -3.64 1.84 3.48
C SER A 44 -3.19 3.01 2.60
N THR A 45 -3.92 3.27 1.51
CA THR A 45 -3.59 4.36 0.58
C THR A 45 -3.72 5.76 1.21
N THR A 46 -4.60 5.95 2.20
CA THR A 46 -4.70 7.19 2.97
C THR A 46 -3.45 7.42 3.82
N VAL A 47 -2.99 6.39 4.52
CA VAL A 47 -1.77 6.46 5.35
C VAL A 47 -0.53 6.67 4.48
N TRP A 48 -0.46 6.06 3.28
CA TRP A 48 0.58 6.37 2.31
C TRP A 48 0.57 7.85 1.90
N GLY A 49 -0.61 8.38 1.60
CA GLY A 49 -0.89 9.81 1.40
C GLY A 49 -0.24 10.68 2.45
N ILE A 50 -0.58 10.41 3.71
CA ILE A 50 -0.06 11.15 4.86
C ILE A 50 1.46 11.03 4.96
N ALA A 51 2.03 9.85 4.70
CA ALA A 51 3.47 9.62 4.80
C ALA A 51 4.26 10.43 3.77
N TYR A 52 3.92 10.34 2.48
CA TYR A 52 4.67 11.09 1.47
C TYR A 52 4.40 12.60 1.55
N ASP A 53 3.19 13.01 1.93
CA ASP A 53 2.85 14.43 2.06
C ASP A 53 3.51 15.06 3.30
N THR A 54 3.83 14.25 4.32
CA THR A 54 4.67 14.70 5.44
C THR A 54 6.11 15.00 4.99
N ILE A 55 6.66 14.26 4.03
CA ILE A 55 7.96 14.61 3.41
C ILE A 55 7.82 15.92 2.63
N TYR A 56 6.74 16.07 1.87
CA TYR A 56 6.47 17.28 1.10
C TYR A 56 6.29 18.51 2.00
N ALA A 57 5.63 18.37 3.16
CA ALA A 57 5.45 19.46 4.12
C ALA A 57 6.76 20.06 4.66
N HIS A 58 7.88 19.33 4.61
CA HIS A 58 9.20 19.88 4.95
C HIS A 58 9.73 20.88 3.91
N GLN A 59 9.21 20.85 2.68
CA GLN A 59 9.49 21.85 1.65
C GLN A 59 8.93 23.23 2.05
N ASP A 60 7.71 23.24 2.60
CA ASP A 60 6.96 24.46 2.86
C ASP A 60 7.06 24.90 4.34
N LYS A 61 7.76 24.14 5.20
CA LYS A 61 7.79 24.33 6.66
C LYS A 61 8.15 25.75 7.12
N ILE A 62 9.04 26.44 6.39
CA ILE A 62 9.48 27.81 6.70
C ILE A 62 8.37 28.82 6.39
N ASP A 63 7.68 28.65 5.28
CA ASP A 63 6.64 29.59 4.85
C ASP A 63 5.32 29.34 5.59
N ASP A 64 5.02 28.09 5.90
CA ASP A 64 3.97 27.68 6.84
C ASP A 64 4.18 28.36 8.21
N ALA A 65 5.42 28.37 8.72
CA ALA A 65 5.73 28.97 10.02
C ALA A 65 5.52 30.50 10.01
N LYS A 66 5.91 31.19 8.93
CA LYS A 66 5.70 32.65 8.78
C LYS A 66 4.23 33.04 8.73
N THR A 67 3.41 32.19 8.12
CA THR A 67 1.97 32.45 7.93
C THR A 67 1.12 31.96 9.10
N GLY A 68 1.73 31.28 10.09
CA GLY A 68 1.02 30.69 11.23
C GLY A 68 0.18 29.47 10.86
N VAL A 69 0.51 28.83 9.73
CA VAL A 69 -0.19 27.67 9.19
C VAL A 69 0.47 26.39 9.71
N GLY A 70 -0.29 25.54 10.39
CA GLY A 70 0.20 24.27 10.92
C GLY A 70 0.32 23.17 9.85
N SER A 71 1.40 22.40 9.90
CA SER A 71 1.65 21.21 9.07
C SER A 71 2.31 20.07 9.86
N THR A 72 2.25 18.82 9.37
CA THR A 72 2.88 17.67 10.05
C THR A 72 4.38 17.81 10.21
N ALA A 73 5.06 18.50 9.28
CA ALA A 73 6.48 18.83 9.41
C ALA A 73 6.78 19.67 10.66
N GLN A 74 5.89 20.59 11.03
CA GLN A 74 6.03 21.39 12.26
C GLN A 74 5.63 20.59 13.51
N VAL A 75 4.63 19.70 13.40
CA VAL A 75 4.20 18.85 14.51
C VAL A 75 5.28 17.86 14.92
N PHE A 76 5.92 17.19 13.95
CA PHE A 76 6.96 16.20 14.22
C PHE A 76 8.37 16.82 14.31
N GLY A 77 8.60 17.97 13.67
CA GLY A 77 9.93 18.54 13.53
C GLY A 77 10.90 17.61 12.79
N ASP A 78 12.17 18.01 12.71
CA ASP A 78 13.19 17.23 11.99
C ASP A 78 13.56 15.93 12.72
N GLU A 79 13.46 15.93 14.05
CA GLU A 79 13.84 14.81 14.91
C GLU A 79 12.86 13.63 14.80
N TYR A 80 11.55 13.89 14.91
CA TYR A 80 10.54 12.83 14.95
C TYR A 80 9.89 12.51 13.61
N THR A 81 10.17 13.29 12.55
CA THR A 81 9.60 13.00 11.22
C THR A 81 10.03 11.63 10.71
N LYS A 82 11.32 11.27 10.75
CA LYS A 82 11.77 9.96 10.23
C LYS A 82 11.13 8.78 10.98
N PRO A 83 11.09 8.74 12.32
CA PRO A 83 10.32 7.74 13.06
C PRO A 83 8.84 7.68 12.67
N ALA A 84 8.17 8.84 12.54
CA ALA A 84 6.76 8.90 12.13
C ALA A 84 6.55 8.32 10.72
N LEU A 85 7.44 8.63 9.77
CA LEU A 85 7.41 8.07 8.41
C LEU A 85 7.57 6.55 8.41
N VAL A 86 8.45 6.00 9.27
CA VAL A 86 8.58 4.54 9.42
C VAL A 86 7.29 3.94 9.96
N ALA A 87 6.68 4.54 10.98
CA ALA A 87 5.42 4.06 11.55
C ALA A 87 4.29 4.09 10.51
N PHE A 88 4.07 5.22 9.84
CA PHE A 88 3.04 5.34 8.80
C PHE A 88 3.29 4.37 7.65
N SER A 89 4.53 4.26 7.17
CA SER A 89 4.85 3.35 6.07
C SER A 89 4.65 1.88 6.46
N THR A 90 4.95 1.52 7.71
CA THR A 90 4.72 0.16 8.22
C THR A 90 3.22 -0.15 8.26
N VAL A 91 2.42 0.76 8.82
CA VAL A 91 0.95 0.61 8.86
C VAL A 91 0.38 0.51 7.45
N TRP A 92 0.79 1.38 6.55
CA TRP A 92 0.39 1.36 5.15
C TRP A 92 0.66 0.00 4.48
N MET A 93 1.89 -0.51 4.60
CA MET A 93 2.30 -1.77 3.96
C MET A 93 1.62 -3.00 4.57
N LEU A 94 1.37 -2.99 5.87
CA LEU A 94 0.61 -4.05 6.55
C LEU A 94 -0.86 -4.05 6.14
N LEU A 95 -1.50 -2.88 6.08
CA LEU A 95 -2.89 -2.76 5.63
C LEU A 95 -3.03 -3.15 4.15
N LEU A 96 -2.04 -2.82 3.31
CA LEU A 96 -2.02 -3.23 1.90
C LEU A 96 -1.95 -4.76 1.78
N ALA A 97 -1.02 -5.38 2.49
CA ALA A 97 -0.87 -6.84 2.51
C ALA A 97 -2.13 -7.51 3.06
N TYR A 98 -2.73 -6.98 4.13
CA TYR A 98 -3.98 -7.49 4.70
C TYR A 98 -5.14 -7.37 3.70
N ALA A 99 -5.30 -6.23 3.02
CA ALA A 99 -6.35 -6.03 2.03
C ALA A 99 -6.26 -7.07 0.90
N VAL A 100 -5.06 -7.27 0.35
CA VAL A 100 -4.82 -8.27 -0.69
C VAL A 100 -5.11 -9.66 -0.14
N ASN A 101 -4.57 -10.03 1.03
CA ASN A 101 -4.73 -11.36 1.60
C ASN A 101 -6.19 -11.72 1.93
N ASN A 102 -7.05 -10.74 2.25
CA ASN A 102 -8.49 -10.97 2.45
C ASN A 102 -9.23 -11.22 1.14
N ALA A 103 -8.77 -10.62 0.04
CA ALA A 103 -9.35 -10.84 -1.28
C ALA A 103 -8.83 -12.14 -1.92
N SER A 104 -7.53 -12.39 -1.78
CA SER A 104 -6.83 -13.57 -2.26
C SER A 104 -5.51 -13.74 -1.50
N PRO A 105 -5.25 -14.89 -0.88
CA PRO A 105 -4.06 -15.07 -0.05
C PRO A 105 -2.77 -14.89 -0.85
N ILE A 106 -1.85 -14.07 -0.34
CA ILE A 106 -0.53 -13.85 -0.99
C ILE A 106 0.30 -15.13 -0.85
N PHE A 107 0.23 -15.73 0.34
CA PHE A 107 0.81 -17.04 0.65
C PHE A 107 -0.30 -17.90 1.28
N PRO A 108 -0.74 -18.98 0.61
CA PRO A 108 -1.69 -19.90 1.19
C PRO A 108 -1.09 -20.60 2.41
N SER A 109 -1.96 -21.10 3.29
CA SER A 109 -1.57 -21.87 4.47
C SER A 109 -0.79 -23.14 4.08
N PHE A 110 0.16 -23.57 4.91
CA PHE A 110 0.76 -24.91 4.80
C PHE A 110 -0.20 -26.02 5.21
N THR A 111 -1.39 -25.67 5.70
CA THR A 111 -2.45 -26.59 6.04
C THR A 111 -3.56 -26.43 5.03
N GLY A 112 -3.91 -27.53 4.37
CA GLY A 112 -5.00 -27.62 3.43
C GLY A 112 -6.38 -27.53 4.08
N GLU A 113 -7.45 -27.44 3.29
CA GLU A 113 -8.84 -27.36 3.78
C GLU A 113 -9.21 -28.57 4.66
N ASN A 114 -8.58 -29.71 4.41
CA ASN A 114 -8.83 -30.97 5.11
C ASN A 114 -8.06 -31.08 6.45
N GLY A 115 -7.29 -30.05 6.82
CA GLY A 115 -6.46 -30.03 8.02
C GLY A 115 -5.11 -30.75 7.88
N GLU A 116 -4.80 -31.27 6.70
CA GLU A 116 -3.52 -31.92 6.41
C GLU A 116 -2.41 -30.92 6.09
N THR A 117 -1.19 -31.20 6.54
CA THR A 117 -0.03 -30.38 6.20
C THR A 117 0.43 -30.70 4.77
N LEU A 118 0.42 -29.68 3.91
CA LEU A 118 0.88 -29.77 2.53
C LEU A 118 2.38 -30.03 2.47
N SER A 119 2.81 -30.90 1.55
CA SER A 119 4.24 -31.00 1.20
C SER A 119 4.73 -29.70 0.55
N TRP A 120 6.04 -29.49 0.53
CA TRP A 120 6.64 -28.31 -0.12
C TRP A 120 6.22 -28.15 -1.58
N GLN A 121 6.07 -29.27 -2.31
CA GLN A 121 5.64 -29.23 -3.71
C GLN A 121 4.17 -28.84 -3.83
N GLN A 122 3.28 -29.43 -3.03
CA GLN A 122 1.84 -29.09 -3.04
C GLN A 122 1.60 -27.65 -2.60
N TRP A 123 2.32 -27.17 -1.59
CA TRP A 123 2.24 -25.78 -1.16
C TRP A 123 2.75 -24.82 -2.25
N LEU A 124 3.83 -25.19 -2.95
CA LEU A 124 4.34 -24.41 -4.08
C LEU A 124 3.34 -24.35 -5.23
N ASP A 125 2.76 -25.49 -5.60
CA ASP A 125 1.75 -25.57 -6.66
C ASP A 125 0.51 -24.75 -6.30
N LEU A 126 0.04 -24.83 -5.04
CA LEU A 126 -1.06 -24.01 -4.54
C LEU A 126 -0.71 -22.51 -4.56
N THR A 127 0.51 -22.16 -4.16
CA THR A 127 1.01 -20.77 -4.21
C THR A 127 1.11 -20.25 -5.65
N LEU A 128 1.54 -21.08 -6.59
CA LEU A 128 1.60 -20.72 -8.00
C LEU A 128 0.23 -20.70 -8.66
N ALA A 129 -0.77 -21.43 -8.15
CA ALA A 129 -2.12 -21.42 -8.67
C ALA A 129 -3.00 -20.30 -8.10
N THR A 130 -2.81 -19.95 -6.82
CA THR A 130 -3.71 -19.06 -6.06
C THR A 130 -3.03 -17.85 -5.44
N GLY A 131 -1.71 -17.89 -5.32
CA GLY A 131 -0.91 -16.81 -4.76
C GLY A 131 -0.66 -15.68 -5.75
N HIS A 132 0.03 -14.66 -5.23
CA HIS A 132 0.36 -13.42 -5.94
C HIS A 132 1.86 -13.15 -5.87
N PRO A 133 2.71 -13.99 -6.51
CA PRO A 133 4.17 -13.89 -6.39
C PRO A 133 4.72 -12.57 -6.96
N PHE A 134 4.09 -12.00 -8.00
CA PHE A 134 4.54 -10.74 -8.58
C PHE A 134 4.21 -9.56 -7.68
N PHE A 135 3.03 -9.56 -7.06
CA PHE A 135 2.66 -8.61 -6.03
C PHE A 135 3.55 -8.73 -4.80
N ALA A 136 3.86 -9.94 -4.33
CA ALA A 136 4.77 -10.14 -3.19
C ALA A 136 6.15 -9.52 -3.47
N THR A 137 6.66 -9.71 -4.69
CA THR A 137 7.91 -9.09 -5.14
C THR A 137 7.79 -7.57 -5.22
N ALA A 138 6.69 -7.04 -5.77
CA ALA A 138 6.43 -5.60 -5.83
C ALA A 138 6.28 -4.98 -4.43
N TRP A 139 5.68 -5.69 -3.48
CA TRP A 139 5.52 -5.29 -2.09
C TRP A 139 6.87 -5.18 -1.39
N LEU A 140 7.74 -6.19 -1.52
CA LEU A 140 9.12 -6.14 -1.00
C LEU A 140 9.95 -5.04 -1.65
N THR A 141 9.81 -4.85 -2.96
CA THR A 141 10.48 -3.78 -3.71
C THR A 141 10.02 -2.41 -3.23
N THR A 142 8.73 -2.26 -2.94
CA THR A 142 8.16 -1.03 -2.38
C THR A 142 8.71 -0.75 -0.98
N ILE A 143 8.80 -1.75 -0.11
CA ILE A 143 9.45 -1.61 1.21
C ILE A 143 10.88 -1.11 1.06
N ALA A 144 11.66 -1.69 0.14
CA ALA A 144 13.03 -1.28 -0.11
C ALA A 144 13.11 0.17 -0.63
N HIS A 145 12.25 0.55 -1.57
CA HIS A 145 12.18 1.92 -2.11
C HIS A 145 11.84 2.95 -1.03
N VAL A 146 10.84 2.66 -0.21
CA VAL A 146 10.38 3.58 0.86
C VAL A 146 11.40 3.66 1.99
N ALA A 147 12.03 2.54 2.35
CA ALA A 147 13.12 2.54 3.31
C ALA A 147 14.32 3.39 2.81
N TRP A 148 14.62 3.33 1.51
CA TRP A 148 15.60 4.23 0.90
C TRP A 148 15.16 5.70 0.97
N GLN A 149 13.91 6.03 0.64
CA GLN A 149 13.39 7.40 0.74
C GLN A 149 13.57 7.94 2.17
N ILE A 150 13.09 7.23 3.18
CA ILE A 150 13.13 7.66 4.59
C ILE A 150 14.58 7.79 5.10
N ARG A 151 15.46 6.84 4.74
CA ARG A 151 16.87 6.90 5.17
C ARG A 151 17.59 8.09 4.56
N THR A 152 17.42 8.30 3.26
CA THR A 152 18.24 9.25 2.50
C THR A 152 17.69 10.66 2.43
N VAL A 153 16.41 10.88 2.76
CA VAL A 153 15.82 12.22 2.74
C VAL A 153 16.55 13.17 3.70
N ASN A 154 16.89 14.34 3.19
CA ASN A 154 17.34 15.50 3.93
C ASN A 154 16.16 16.47 4.13
N LEU A 155 15.55 16.42 5.32
CA LEU A 155 14.39 17.23 5.72
C LEU A 155 14.67 18.75 5.78
N ASN A 156 15.94 19.15 5.64
CA ASN A 156 16.36 20.55 5.60
C ASN A 156 16.68 21.04 4.19
N ASN A 157 16.49 20.19 3.17
CA ASN A 157 16.65 20.56 1.79
C ASN A 157 15.32 20.43 1.04
N PRO A 158 14.62 21.55 0.78
CA PRO A 158 13.33 21.55 0.09
C PRO A 158 13.35 20.85 -1.28
N ARG A 159 14.46 20.94 -2.02
CA ARG A 159 14.60 20.26 -3.33
C ARG A 159 14.72 18.75 -3.17
N ASP A 160 15.40 18.28 -2.13
CA ASP A 160 15.49 16.85 -1.84
C ASP A 160 14.15 16.30 -1.35
N CYS A 161 13.44 17.03 -0.48
CA CYS A 161 12.07 16.71 -0.08
C CYS A 161 11.14 16.57 -1.29
N PHE A 162 11.17 17.53 -2.23
CA PHE A 162 10.41 17.45 -3.47
C PHE A 162 10.79 16.23 -4.32
N SER A 163 12.09 15.96 -4.46
CA SER A 163 12.60 14.80 -5.21
C SER A 163 12.10 13.47 -4.63
N LYS A 164 12.15 13.32 -3.29
CA LYS A 164 11.62 12.14 -2.60
C LYS A 164 10.11 12.04 -2.69
N PHE A 165 9.39 13.16 -2.59
CA PHE A 165 7.95 13.19 -2.82
C PHE A 165 7.62 12.72 -4.24
N ALA A 166 8.26 13.29 -5.27
CA ALA A 166 8.05 12.95 -6.67
C ALA A 166 8.38 11.48 -7.00
N SER A 167 9.34 10.87 -6.30
CA SER A 167 9.67 9.46 -6.50
C SER A 167 8.55 8.49 -6.10
N ASN A 168 7.52 8.94 -5.37
CA ASN A 168 6.31 8.13 -5.08
C ASN A 168 5.52 7.75 -6.35
N ARG A 169 5.74 8.43 -7.48
CA ARG A 169 5.24 7.94 -8.78
C ARG A 169 5.75 6.52 -9.07
N THR A 170 7.00 6.23 -8.72
CA THR A 170 7.64 4.92 -8.90
C THR A 170 6.94 3.86 -8.04
N VAL A 171 6.59 4.19 -6.80
CA VAL A 171 5.85 3.30 -5.90
C VAL A 171 4.54 2.84 -6.55
N GLY A 172 3.76 3.79 -7.10
CA GLY A 172 2.52 3.46 -7.81
C GLY A 172 2.75 2.53 -8.99
N VAL A 173 3.80 2.76 -9.78
CA VAL A 173 4.17 1.90 -10.93
C VAL A 173 4.59 0.50 -10.46
N ILE A 174 5.39 0.38 -9.40
CA ILE A 174 5.84 -0.91 -8.86
C ILE A 174 4.64 -1.76 -8.43
N ILE A 175 3.75 -1.20 -7.62
CA ILE A 175 2.57 -1.92 -7.11
C ILE A 175 1.64 -2.30 -8.25
N PHE A 176 1.34 -1.36 -9.16
CA PHE A 176 0.48 -1.61 -10.31
C PHE A 176 1.04 -2.71 -11.22
N ALA A 177 2.35 -2.66 -11.53
CA ALA A 177 2.99 -3.66 -12.37
C ALA A 177 2.95 -5.06 -11.73
N GLY A 178 3.14 -5.16 -10.41
CA GLY A 178 3.02 -6.43 -9.68
C GLY A 178 1.61 -7.02 -9.79
N LEU A 179 0.57 -6.21 -9.50
CA LEU A 179 -0.82 -6.64 -9.60
C LEU A 179 -1.23 -7.01 -11.04
N ALA A 180 -0.80 -6.22 -12.02
CA ALA A 180 -1.10 -6.49 -13.43
C ALA A 180 -0.40 -7.76 -13.92
N ALA A 181 0.83 -8.01 -13.47
CA ALA A 181 1.56 -9.23 -13.78
C ALA A 181 0.87 -10.46 -13.16
N ASP A 182 0.42 -10.40 -11.90
CA ASP A 182 -0.37 -11.48 -11.29
C ASP A 182 -1.68 -11.72 -12.04
N TYR A 183 -2.40 -10.65 -12.42
CA TYR A 183 -3.63 -10.77 -13.19
C TYR A 183 -3.40 -11.48 -14.54
N LEU A 184 -2.35 -11.10 -15.28
CA LEU A 184 -1.99 -11.74 -16.55
C LEU A 184 -1.52 -13.18 -16.35
N TYR A 185 -0.71 -13.42 -15.32
CA TYR A 185 -0.21 -14.74 -14.96
C TYR A 185 -1.38 -15.69 -14.65
N GLN A 186 -2.35 -15.25 -13.85
CA GLN A 186 -3.57 -16.03 -13.58
C GLN A 186 -4.39 -16.22 -14.85
N LEU A 187 -4.61 -15.18 -15.66
CA LEU A 187 -5.39 -15.29 -16.89
C LEU A 187 -4.81 -16.31 -17.90
N ILE A 188 -3.48 -16.44 -17.97
CA ILE A 188 -2.79 -17.30 -18.94
C ILE A 188 -2.59 -18.72 -18.41
N LEU A 189 -2.25 -18.87 -17.12
CA LEU A 189 -1.77 -20.14 -16.56
C LEU A 189 -2.77 -20.84 -15.64
N THR A 190 -3.82 -20.18 -15.15
CA THR A 190 -4.87 -20.91 -14.45
C THR A 190 -5.81 -21.59 -15.45
N PRO A 191 -6.03 -22.91 -15.34
CA PRO A 191 -7.08 -23.58 -16.09
C PRO A 191 -8.44 -22.95 -15.75
N PRO A 192 -9.46 -23.08 -16.62
CA PRO A 192 -10.81 -22.66 -16.30
C PRO A 192 -11.21 -23.22 -14.93
N LYS A 193 -11.94 -22.45 -14.10
CA LYS A 193 -12.40 -22.91 -12.76
C LYS A 193 -13.21 -24.21 -12.79
N ASP A 194 -13.63 -24.63 -13.98
CA ASP A 194 -14.41 -25.85 -14.23
C ASP A 194 -13.53 -27.11 -14.43
N ASP A 195 -12.22 -26.93 -14.60
CA ASP A 195 -11.22 -28.01 -14.75
C ASP A 195 -11.17 -28.90 -13.50
N PRO A 196 -11.33 -30.24 -13.64
CA PRO A 196 -11.26 -31.19 -12.54
C PRO A 196 -9.95 -31.13 -11.74
N ASP A 197 -8.82 -30.89 -12.41
CA ASP A 197 -7.49 -30.90 -11.78
C ASP A 197 -7.23 -29.61 -10.99
N ALA A 198 -7.71 -28.47 -11.51
CA ALA A 198 -7.71 -27.20 -10.78
C ALA A 198 -8.63 -27.27 -9.54
N LYS A 199 -9.80 -27.92 -9.66
CA LYS A 199 -10.70 -28.19 -8.52
C LYS A 199 -10.06 -29.13 -7.49
N ALA A 200 -9.24 -30.09 -7.92
CA ALA A 200 -8.54 -30.97 -7.01
C ALA A 200 -7.48 -30.20 -6.20
N LEU A 201 -6.72 -29.30 -6.83
CA LEU A 201 -5.74 -28.44 -6.15
C LEU A 201 -6.38 -27.45 -5.17
N LEU A 202 -7.55 -26.90 -5.50
CA LEU A 202 -8.30 -26.00 -4.61
C LEU A 202 -8.97 -26.70 -3.42
N ARG A 203 -9.06 -28.04 -3.44
CA ARG A 203 -9.64 -28.88 -2.36
C ARG A 203 -8.57 -29.50 -1.44
N LEU A 204 -7.29 -29.26 -1.73
CA LEU A 204 -6.18 -29.68 -0.87
C LEU A 204 -6.13 -28.77 0.34
#